data_AF-U3KJP6-F1
#
_entry.id   AF-U3KJP6-F1
#
_cell.length_a   1.000
_cell.length_b   1.000
_cell.length_c   1.000
_cell.angle_alpha   90.00
_cell.angle_beta   90.00
_cell.angle_gamma   90.00
#
_symmetry.space_group_name_H-M   'P 1'
#
loop_
_entity.id
_entity.type
_entity.pdbx_description
1 polymer ?
#
loop_
_entity_poly.entity_id
_entity_poly.type
_entity_poly.pdbx_seq_one_letter_code
_entity_poly.pdbx_strand_id
1 'polypeptide(L)'
;MSHPVREAVPVLARRVVPADNSCLFTSVFYVVEGGVYDPGCAPEMRNLIAQIVASDPESYCEAVLGKSNREYCDWIRREESWGGAIEVSILSKFYQCEICVVDTQTVRIDRFGEDAGYSRRVLLIYDGIHYDPLERRLPGSELPPQTIFPSSDDVVLAQALELADEARRKRQFTDVNRFALRCMVCQKGLTGQLEAREHAKETGHTNFGEAANFWPLGSCGEMRAPTCRRPGCFQSRAGGSCQPSCDIPARSTWERRAAEGDAAGRERPARDVITVCRAGVRAQLRCQPAAMQQNRMSD
;
A
#
# COMPACT_ATOMS: atom_id res chain seq x y z
N MET A 1 41.13 -25.72 -12.91
CA MET A 1 40.22 -25.90 -11.76
C MET A 1 38.90 -25.25 -12.12
N SER A 2 37.89 -26.05 -12.43
CA SER A 2 36.53 -25.58 -12.68
C SER A 2 35.92 -25.15 -11.35
N HIS A 3 35.77 -23.85 -11.12
CA HIS A 3 34.95 -23.36 -10.02
C HIS A 3 33.52 -23.88 -10.24
N PRO A 4 32.86 -24.48 -9.23
CA PRO A 4 31.46 -24.80 -9.34
C PRO A 4 30.72 -23.47 -9.53
N VAL A 5 30.10 -23.29 -10.70
CA VAL A 5 29.14 -22.21 -10.92
C VAL A 5 28.02 -22.49 -9.93
N ARG A 6 27.99 -21.76 -8.82
CA ARG A 6 26.82 -21.75 -7.94
C ARG A 6 25.69 -21.21 -8.80
N GLU A 7 24.74 -22.08 -9.18
CA GLU A 7 23.51 -21.64 -9.81
C GLU A 7 22.86 -20.61 -8.87
N ALA A 8 22.74 -19.37 -9.37
CA ALA A 8 22.04 -18.34 -8.64
C ALA A 8 20.56 -18.77 -8.54
N VAL A 9 20.02 -18.83 -7.33
CA VAL A 9 18.62 -19.18 -7.12
C VAL A 9 17.79 -17.90 -7.16
N PRO A 10 16.66 -17.83 -7.90
CA PRO A 10 15.77 -16.68 -7.86
C PRO A 10 15.26 -16.43 -6.45
N VAL A 11 15.35 -15.19 -5.98
CA VAL A 11 14.91 -14.77 -4.65
C VAL A 11 13.79 -13.74 -4.77
N LEU A 12 12.78 -13.88 -3.91
CA LEU A 12 11.78 -12.84 -3.72
C LEU A 12 12.42 -11.71 -2.90
N ALA A 13 12.23 -10.47 -3.32
CA ALA A 13 12.81 -9.30 -2.69
C ALA A 13 11.83 -8.12 -2.68
N ARG A 14 11.90 -7.32 -1.61
CA ARG A 14 11.24 -6.00 -1.53
C ARG A 14 11.96 -5.03 -2.46
N ARG A 15 11.20 -4.28 -3.25
CA ARG A 15 11.69 -3.10 -3.97
C ARG A 15 11.11 -1.86 -3.29
N VAL A 16 11.98 -0.95 -2.86
CA VAL A 16 11.56 0.26 -2.16
C VAL A 16 11.01 1.29 -3.16
N VAL A 17 9.82 1.81 -2.89
CA VAL A 17 9.21 2.97 -3.56
C VAL A 17 9.29 4.20 -2.65
N PRO A 18 9.07 5.41 -3.17
CA PRO A 18 9.06 6.62 -2.35
C PRO A 18 8.04 6.53 -1.21
N ALA A 19 8.45 6.93 -0.01
CA ALA A 19 7.59 7.05 1.16
C ALA A 19 6.71 8.31 1.08
N ASP A 20 5.92 8.40 0.02
CA ASP A 20 4.86 9.38 -0.15
C ASP A 20 3.48 8.78 0.14
N ASN A 21 2.47 9.64 0.14
CA ASN A 21 1.08 9.28 0.37
C ASN A 21 0.47 8.43 -0.77
N SER A 22 1.27 8.06 -1.77
CA SER A 22 0.88 7.32 -2.97
C SER A 22 1.60 5.98 -3.14
N CYS A 23 2.39 5.54 -2.14
CA CYS A 23 3.14 4.28 -2.18
C CYS A 23 2.31 3.05 -2.60
N LEU A 24 1.03 2.97 -2.19
CA LEU A 24 0.14 1.89 -2.63
C LEU A 24 -0.01 1.85 -4.16
N PHE A 25 -0.33 3.00 -4.77
CA PHE A 25 -0.61 3.09 -6.21
C PHE A 25 0.66 2.78 -7.00
N THR A 26 1.79 3.37 -6.61
CA THR A 26 3.10 3.09 -7.20
C THR A 26 3.46 1.61 -7.10
N SER A 27 3.21 0.98 -5.95
CA SER A 27 3.50 -0.43 -5.73
C SER A 27 2.62 -1.35 -6.57
N VAL A 28 1.30 -1.10 -6.61
CA VAL A 28 0.37 -1.87 -7.44
C VAL A 28 0.73 -1.71 -8.92
N PHE A 29 0.94 -0.48 -9.39
CA PHE A 29 1.35 -0.21 -10.77
C PHE A 29 2.61 -0.98 -11.13
N TYR A 30 3.63 -0.94 -10.26
CA TYR A 30 4.88 -1.64 -10.48
C TYR A 30 4.69 -3.14 -10.74
N VAL A 31 3.90 -3.81 -9.90
CA VAL A 31 3.74 -5.26 -10.02
C VAL A 31 2.86 -5.67 -11.19
N VAL A 32 1.78 -4.92 -11.47
CA VAL A 32 0.85 -5.27 -12.56
C VAL A 32 1.41 -4.93 -13.95
N GLU A 33 2.29 -3.94 -14.05
CA GLU A 33 2.98 -3.60 -15.31
C GLU A 33 4.28 -4.39 -15.53
N GLY A 34 4.53 -5.44 -14.74
CA GLY A 34 5.67 -6.33 -14.97
C GLY A 34 7.02 -5.75 -14.55
N GLY A 35 7.04 -4.91 -13.50
CA GLY A 35 8.26 -4.33 -12.95
C GLY A 35 8.63 -2.96 -13.54
N VAL A 36 7.68 -2.29 -14.20
CA VAL A 36 7.86 -0.92 -14.71
C VAL A 36 7.64 0.08 -13.58
N TYR A 37 8.65 0.91 -13.32
CA TYR A 37 8.57 1.96 -12.31
C TYR A 37 8.12 3.29 -12.93
N ASP A 38 6.94 3.77 -12.53
CA ASP A 38 6.41 5.08 -12.89
C ASP A 38 5.87 5.80 -11.63
N PRO A 39 6.57 6.81 -11.10
CA PRO A 39 6.08 7.58 -9.96
C PRO A 39 4.91 8.52 -10.32
N GLY A 40 4.63 8.75 -11.61
CA GLY A 40 3.54 9.58 -12.10
C GLY A 40 2.19 8.88 -12.23
N CYS A 41 2.10 7.57 -11.92
CA CYS A 41 0.88 6.78 -12.13
C CYS A 41 -0.26 7.09 -11.14
N ALA A 42 0.05 7.62 -9.95
CA ALA A 42 -0.90 7.73 -8.85
C ALA A 42 -2.17 8.56 -9.16
N PRO A 43 -2.09 9.75 -9.81
CA PRO A 43 -3.27 10.53 -10.15
C PRO A 43 -4.24 9.78 -11.08
N GLU A 44 -3.72 9.02 -12.05
CA GLU A 44 -4.53 8.23 -12.97
C GLU A 44 -5.23 7.08 -12.24
N MET A 45 -4.51 6.35 -11.39
CA MET A 45 -5.08 5.26 -10.60
C MET A 45 -6.15 5.75 -9.62
N ARG A 46 -5.91 6.88 -8.94
CA ARG A 46 -6.90 7.50 -8.05
C ARG A 46 -8.16 7.92 -8.80
N ASN A 47 -8.00 8.48 -10.00
CA ASN A 47 -9.14 8.84 -10.85
C ASN A 47 -9.93 7.63 -11.31
N LEU A 48 -9.25 6.54 -11.69
CA LEU A 48 -9.87 5.27 -12.03
C LEU A 48 -10.71 4.73 -10.85
N ILE A 49 -10.15 4.69 -9.65
CA ILE A 49 -10.85 4.24 -8.45
C ILE A 49 -12.09 5.09 -8.20
N ALA A 50 -11.96 6.41 -8.25
CA ALA A 50 -13.09 7.31 -8.04
C ALA A 50 -14.20 7.12 -9.10
N GLN A 51 -13.84 6.81 -10.35
CA GLN A 51 -14.84 6.49 -11.38
C GLN A 51 -15.54 5.16 -11.09
N ILE A 52 -14.82 4.12 -10.67
CA ILE A 52 -15.41 2.83 -10.31
C ILE A 52 -16.36 2.99 -9.11
N VAL A 53 -15.92 3.70 -8.06
CA VAL A 53 -16.74 3.98 -6.87
C VAL A 53 -18.02 4.74 -7.23
N ALA A 54 -17.92 5.78 -8.07
CA ALA A 54 -19.08 6.56 -8.51
C ALA A 54 -20.03 5.77 -9.41
N SER A 55 -19.53 4.75 -10.13
CA SER A 55 -20.34 3.95 -11.06
C SER A 55 -21.23 2.91 -10.37
N ASP A 56 -20.92 2.54 -9.13
CA ASP A 56 -21.66 1.55 -8.34
C ASP A 56 -21.90 2.00 -6.88
N PRO A 57 -22.77 3.00 -6.65
CA PRO A 57 -23.01 3.54 -5.30
C PRO A 57 -23.69 2.56 -4.33
N GLU A 58 -24.31 1.49 -4.86
CA GLU A 58 -24.93 0.45 -4.02
C GLU A 58 -23.86 -0.41 -3.36
N SER A 59 -22.88 -0.90 -4.12
CA SER A 59 -21.75 -1.65 -3.56
C SER A 59 -20.81 -0.75 -2.76
N TYR A 60 -20.58 0.49 -3.21
CA TYR A 60 -19.72 1.46 -2.55
C TYR A 60 -20.54 2.49 -1.78
N CYS A 61 -21.32 2.00 -0.82
CA CYS A 61 -22.12 2.81 0.08
C CYS A 61 -21.32 3.31 1.29
N GLU A 62 -21.92 4.19 2.09
CA GLU A 62 -21.28 4.79 3.26
C GLU A 62 -20.81 3.77 4.30
N ALA A 63 -21.52 2.64 4.43
CA ALA A 63 -21.10 1.56 5.33
C ALA A 63 -19.77 0.92 4.92
N VAL A 64 -19.47 0.87 3.62
CA VAL A 64 -18.21 0.32 3.09
C VAL A 64 -17.11 1.39 3.09
N LEU A 65 -17.45 2.62 2.70
CA LEU A 65 -16.48 3.70 2.49
C LEU A 65 -16.15 4.51 3.75
N GLY A 66 -16.99 4.43 4.79
CA GLY A 66 -16.90 5.26 5.99
C GLY A 66 -17.14 6.77 5.74
N LYS A 67 -17.64 7.12 4.56
CA LYS A 67 -17.99 8.47 4.06
C LYS A 67 -19.07 8.31 2.98
N SER A 68 -19.76 9.39 2.62
CA SER A 68 -20.64 9.31 1.45
C SER A 68 -19.85 8.97 0.17
N ASN A 69 -20.48 8.30 -0.78
CA ASN A 69 -19.85 7.88 -2.04
C ASN A 69 -19.16 9.06 -2.77
N ARG A 70 -19.84 10.22 -2.81
CA ARG A 70 -19.32 11.45 -3.42
C ARG A 70 -18.09 11.97 -2.67
N GLU A 71 -18.17 12.09 -1.34
CA GLU A 71 -17.03 12.55 -0.53
C GLU A 71 -15.83 11.62 -0.65
N TYR A 72 -16.06 10.31 -0.75
CA TYR A 72 -14.98 9.34 -0.96
C TYR A 72 -14.29 9.56 -2.30
N CYS A 73 -15.06 9.76 -3.38
CA CYS A 73 -14.52 10.05 -4.70
C CYS A 73 -13.67 11.33 -4.69
N ASP A 74 -14.10 12.38 -3.99
CA ASP A 74 -13.32 13.61 -3.87
C ASP A 74 -12.09 13.44 -2.96
N TRP A 75 -12.19 12.59 -1.94
CA TRP A 75 -11.11 12.29 -1.01
C TRP A 75 -10.00 11.46 -1.68
N ILE A 76 -10.33 10.38 -2.39
CA ILE A 76 -9.32 9.46 -2.94
C ILE A 76 -8.46 10.09 -4.04
N ARG A 77 -9.00 11.12 -4.73
CA ARG A 77 -8.28 11.91 -5.74
C ARG A 77 -7.19 12.83 -5.18
N ARG A 78 -7.20 13.12 -3.87
CA ARG A 78 -6.19 13.98 -3.25
C ARG A 78 -4.87 13.24 -3.11
N GLU A 79 -3.78 13.95 -3.33
CA GLU A 79 -2.44 13.38 -3.25
C GLU A 79 -2.09 12.97 -1.82
N GLU A 80 -2.68 13.61 -0.80
CA GLU A 80 -2.42 13.34 0.61
C GLU A 80 -3.20 12.14 1.17
N SER A 81 -4.18 11.65 0.43
CA SER A 81 -5.03 10.53 0.86
C SER A 81 -4.31 9.20 0.69
N TRP A 82 -4.25 8.39 1.75
CA TRP A 82 -3.65 7.07 1.70
C TRP A 82 -4.66 6.05 1.17
N GLY A 83 -4.25 5.23 0.20
CA GLY A 83 -5.06 4.08 -0.19
C GLY A 83 -4.92 2.92 0.80
N GLY A 84 -5.87 2.00 0.78
CA GLY A 84 -5.83 0.80 1.61
C GLY A 84 -6.61 -0.37 1.00
N ALA A 85 -7.24 -1.17 1.85
CA ALA A 85 -7.92 -2.40 1.44
C ALA A 85 -9.04 -2.18 0.40
N ILE A 86 -9.76 -1.05 0.46
CA ILE A 86 -10.80 -0.70 -0.51
C ILE A 86 -10.18 -0.52 -1.90
N GLU A 87 -9.11 0.29 -2.00
CA GLU A 87 -8.39 0.51 -3.26
C GLU A 87 -7.80 -0.79 -3.80
N VAL A 88 -7.19 -1.62 -2.96
CA VAL A 88 -6.63 -2.91 -3.38
C VAL A 88 -7.71 -3.83 -3.95
N SER A 89 -8.87 -3.91 -3.30
CA SER A 89 -10.01 -4.69 -3.78
C SER A 89 -10.52 -4.21 -5.14
N ILE A 90 -10.63 -2.89 -5.33
CA ILE A 90 -11.04 -2.28 -6.60
C ILE A 90 -10.01 -2.58 -7.70
N LEU A 91 -8.72 -2.39 -7.41
CA LEU A 91 -7.64 -2.60 -8.36
C LEU A 91 -7.50 -4.09 -8.73
N SER A 92 -7.66 -5.01 -7.78
CA SER A 92 -7.69 -6.45 -8.03
C SER A 92 -8.79 -6.82 -9.05
N LYS A 93 -10.00 -6.27 -8.86
CA LYS A 93 -11.12 -6.45 -9.81
C LYS A 93 -10.81 -5.82 -11.17
N PHE A 94 -10.26 -4.61 -11.20
CA PHE A 94 -9.95 -3.93 -12.45
C PHE A 94 -8.90 -4.69 -13.28
N TYR A 95 -7.80 -5.11 -12.65
CA TYR A 95 -6.72 -5.83 -13.33
C TYR A 95 -7.01 -7.33 -13.53
N GLN A 96 -8.12 -7.85 -12.98
CA GLN A 96 -8.46 -9.28 -13.01
C GLN A 96 -7.29 -10.13 -12.48
N CYS A 97 -6.70 -9.68 -11.37
CA CYS A 97 -5.48 -10.22 -10.79
C CYS A 97 -5.61 -10.29 -9.27
N GLU A 98 -5.20 -11.41 -8.68
CA GLU A 98 -5.15 -11.54 -7.23
C GLU A 98 -4.04 -10.65 -6.66
N ILE A 99 -4.33 -9.80 -5.69
CA ILE A 99 -3.33 -8.97 -5.02
C ILE A 99 -3.13 -9.53 -3.61
N CYS A 100 -1.94 -10.04 -3.33
CA CYS A 100 -1.56 -10.58 -2.03
C CYS A 100 -0.75 -9.55 -1.26
N VAL A 101 -1.28 -9.05 -0.15
CA VAL A 101 -0.59 -8.09 0.72
C VAL A 101 -0.04 -8.85 1.92
N VAL A 102 1.30 -8.92 2.04
CA VAL A 102 1.95 -9.54 3.21
C VAL A 102 2.20 -8.48 4.27
N ASP A 103 1.56 -8.65 5.43
CA ASP A 103 1.66 -7.73 6.56
C ASP A 103 2.84 -8.15 7.44
N THR A 104 3.86 -7.30 7.59
CA THR A 104 5.06 -7.60 8.37
C THR A 104 4.84 -7.56 9.87
N GLN A 105 3.82 -6.83 10.34
CA GLN A 105 3.50 -6.75 11.76
C GLN A 105 2.87 -8.06 12.24
N THR A 106 1.95 -8.62 11.45
CA THR A 106 1.20 -9.82 11.83
C THR A 106 1.67 -11.12 11.18
N VAL A 107 2.53 -11.03 10.15
CA VAL A 107 3.02 -12.18 9.37
C VAL A 107 1.85 -12.99 8.80
N ARG A 108 0.92 -12.27 8.18
CA ARG A 108 -0.23 -12.84 7.46
C ARG A 108 -0.27 -12.31 6.03
N ILE A 109 -0.96 -13.04 5.16
CA ILE A 109 -1.25 -12.58 3.79
C ILE A 109 -2.73 -12.27 3.69
N ASP A 110 -3.05 -11.02 3.38
CA ASP A 110 -4.40 -10.61 3.01
C ASP A 110 -4.54 -10.76 1.47
N ARG A 111 -5.39 -11.71 1.04
CA ARG A 111 -5.57 -12.08 -0.39
C ARG A 111 -6.81 -11.42 -0.97
N PHE A 112 -6.62 -10.49 -1.90
CA PHE A 112 -7.71 -9.79 -2.57
C PHE A 112 -8.01 -10.46 -3.92
N GLY A 113 -9.24 -10.93 -4.10
CA GLY A 113 -9.67 -11.64 -5.31
C GLY A 113 -9.40 -13.15 -5.30
N GLU A 114 -9.19 -13.75 -4.13
CA GLU A 114 -8.92 -15.19 -3.96
C GLU A 114 -10.03 -16.08 -4.53
N ASP A 115 -11.29 -15.67 -4.40
CA ASP A 115 -12.49 -16.40 -4.84
C ASP A 115 -12.92 -16.05 -6.28
N ALA A 116 -12.25 -15.10 -6.94
CA ALA A 116 -12.61 -14.63 -8.27
C ALA A 116 -12.09 -15.51 -9.41
N GLY A 117 -11.28 -16.52 -9.12
CA GLY A 117 -10.73 -17.45 -10.13
C GLY A 117 -9.71 -16.82 -11.07
N TYR A 118 -9.01 -15.76 -10.64
CA TYR A 118 -7.94 -15.15 -11.44
C TYR A 118 -6.79 -16.14 -11.66
N SER A 119 -6.17 -16.08 -12.86
CA SER A 119 -5.05 -16.96 -13.22
C SER A 119 -3.68 -16.44 -12.76
N ARG A 120 -3.63 -15.19 -12.29
CA ARG A 120 -2.42 -14.47 -11.94
C ARG A 120 -2.55 -13.84 -10.56
N ARG A 121 -1.41 -13.72 -9.89
CA ARG A 121 -1.27 -12.97 -8.64
C ARG A 121 -0.06 -12.05 -8.66
N VAL A 122 -0.13 -11.00 -7.86
CA VAL A 122 0.96 -10.07 -7.56
C VAL A 122 1.09 -9.92 -6.05
N LEU A 123 2.26 -9.49 -5.58
CA LEU A 123 2.56 -9.43 -4.15
C LEU A 123 3.04 -8.04 -3.74
N LEU A 124 2.50 -7.56 -2.62
CA LEU A 124 2.93 -6.36 -1.92
C LEU A 124 3.37 -6.74 -0.51
N ILE A 125 4.23 -5.91 0.08
CA ILE A 125 4.57 -5.97 1.51
C ILE A 125 4.13 -4.67 2.18
N TYR A 126 3.52 -4.80 3.35
CA TYR A 126 2.94 -3.70 4.11
C TYR A 126 3.46 -3.73 5.55
N ASP A 127 3.89 -2.58 6.04
CA ASP A 127 4.54 -2.46 7.35
C ASP A 127 3.73 -1.70 8.41
N GLY A 128 2.45 -1.43 8.12
CA GLY A 128 1.55 -0.64 8.96
C GLY A 128 1.34 0.80 8.47
N ILE A 129 2.25 1.34 7.65
CA ILE A 129 2.10 2.69 7.06
C ILE A 129 2.52 2.79 5.60
N HIS A 130 3.33 1.84 5.11
CA HIS A 130 3.94 1.91 3.79
C HIS A 130 3.79 0.59 3.04
N TYR A 131 3.54 0.71 1.73
CA TYR A 131 3.47 -0.41 0.80
C TYR A 131 4.69 -0.42 -0.09
N ASP A 132 5.25 -1.61 -0.32
CA ASP A 132 6.26 -1.85 -1.34
C ASP A 132 5.90 -3.05 -2.21
N PRO A 133 6.27 -3.05 -3.50
CA PRO A 133 6.13 -4.21 -4.36
C PRO A 133 7.16 -5.29 -4.01
N LEU A 134 6.72 -6.56 -4.13
CA LEU A 134 7.61 -7.71 -4.08
C LEU A 134 7.90 -8.22 -5.49
N GLU A 135 9.17 -8.56 -5.73
CA GLU A 135 9.64 -9.02 -7.02
C GLU A 135 10.62 -10.17 -6.91
N ARG A 136 10.51 -11.15 -7.80
CA ARG A 136 11.44 -12.28 -7.89
C ARG A 136 12.57 -11.92 -8.85
N ARG A 137 13.80 -11.90 -8.34
CA ARG A 137 15.01 -11.55 -9.08
C ARG A 137 16.01 -12.69 -9.05
N LEU A 138 16.74 -12.85 -10.15
CA LEU A 138 17.91 -13.72 -10.20
C LEU A 138 19.14 -12.90 -9.81
N PRO A 139 19.81 -13.19 -8.68
CA PRO A 139 20.98 -12.42 -8.26
C PRO A 139 22.07 -12.40 -9.34
N GLY A 140 22.55 -11.21 -9.70
CA GLY A 140 23.59 -11.03 -10.71
C GLY A 140 23.12 -11.15 -12.17
N SER A 141 21.81 -11.16 -12.41
CA SER A 141 21.23 -11.15 -13.75
C SER A 141 20.72 -9.76 -14.13
N GLU A 142 20.91 -9.38 -15.39
CA GLU A 142 20.31 -8.18 -16.01
C GLU A 142 18.88 -8.43 -16.53
N LEU A 143 18.36 -9.66 -16.34
CA LEU A 143 16.99 -9.97 -16.73
C LEU A 143 16.00 -9.16 -15.88
N PRO A 144 14.88 -8.71 -16.48
CA PRO A 144 13.86 -7.99 -15.73
C PRO A 144 13.30 -8.87 -14.59
N PRO A 145 12.96 -8.26 -13.46
CA PRO A 145 12.33 -8.96 -12.35
C PRO A 145 10.99 -9.58 -12.76
N GLN A 146 10.63 -10.71 -12.15
CA GLN A 146 9.29 -11.26 -12.23
C GLN A 146 8.42 -10.69 -11.09
N THR A 147 7.35 -9.99 -11.44
CA THR A 147 6.37 -9.44 -10.46
C THR A 147 5.00 -10.11 -10.53
N ILE A 148 4.70 -10.80 -11.63
CA ILE A 148 3.44 -11.49 -11.88
C ILE A 148 3.68 -13.00 -11.82
N PHE A 149 2.89 -13.68 -11.00
CA PHE A 149 3.00 -15.11 -10.74
C PHE A 149 1.69 -15.81 -11.10
N PRO A 150 1.70 -17.11 -11.42
CA PRO A 150 0.49 -17.91 -11.46
C PRO A 150 -0.21 -17.89 -10.10
N SER A 151 -1.54 -17.83 -10.07
CA SER A 151 -2.32 -17.93 -8.82
C SER A 151 -2.19 -19.30 -8.14
N SER A 152 -1.63 -20.30 -8.82
CA SER A 152 -1.28 -21.60 -8.24
C SER A 152 0.14 -21.68 -7.66
N ASP A 153 0.96 -20.62 -7.77
CA ASP A 153 2.30 -20.58 -7.19
C ASP A 153 2.16 -20.30 -5.69
N ASP A 154 2.13 -21.34 -4.86
CA ASP A 154 2.12 -21.20 -3.40
C ASP A 154 3.53 -21.03 -2.82
N VAL A 155 4.57 -21.32 -3.62
CA VAL A 155 5.97 -21.12 -3.22
C VAL A 155 6.24 -19.63 -3.05
N VAL A 156 5.71 -18.76 -3.92
CA VAL A 156 5.86 -17.31 -3.77
C VAL A 156 5.20 -16.78 -2.50
N LEU A 157 4.09 -17.37 -2.05
CA LEU A 157 3.43 -16.99 -0.81
C LEU A 157 4.28 -17.38 0.41
N ALA A 158 4.85 -18.58 0.42
CA ALA A 158 5.77 -19.02 1.46
C ALA A 158 7.00 -18.09 1.55
N GLN A 159 7.59 -17.74 0.41
CA GLN A 159 8.71 -16.79 0.33
C GLN A 159 8.32 -15.39 0.86
N ALA A 160 7.11 -14.92 0.59
CA ALA A 160 6.61 -13.64 1.09
C ALA A 160 6.43 -13.65 2.63
N LEU A 161 5.94 -14.75 3.19
CA LEU A 161 5.84 -14.93 4.64
C LEU A 161 7.21 -14.97 5.31
N GLU A 162 8.20 -15.62 4.69
CA GLU A 162 9.59 -15.62 5.18
C GLU A 162 10.18 -14.21 5.20
N LEU A 163 9.94 -13.41 4.16
CA LEU A 163 10.35 -11.99 4.12
C LEU A 163 9.67 -11.17 5.22
N ALA A 164 8.38 -11.38 5.44
CA ALA A 164 7.64 -10.69 6.50
C ALA A 164 8.12 -11.08 7.90
N ASP A 165 8.37 -12.36 8.17
CA ASP A 165 8.91 -12.80 9.46
C ASP A 165 10.33 -12.24 9.70
N GLU A 166 11.18 -12.22 8.68
CA GLU A 166 12.51 -11.62 8.78
C GLU A 166 12.44 -10.11 9.05
N ALA A 167 11.55 -9.39 8.37
CA ALA A 167 11.29 -7.98 8.64
C ALA A 167 10.79 -7.76 10.06
N ARG A 168 9.87 -8.62 10.55
CA ARG A 168 9.37 -8.57 11.94
C ARG A 168 10.47 -8.80 12.95
N ARG A 169 11.34 -9.81 12.75
CA ARG A 169 12.49 -10.09 13.62
C ARG A 169 13.46 -8.92 13.70
N LYS A 170 13.65 -8.21 12.58
CA LYS A 170 14.44 -6.97 12.49
C LYS A 170 13.70 -5.73 12.99
N ARG A 171 12.44 -5.85 13.45
CA ARG A 171 11.56 -4.74 13.84
C ARG A 171 11.39 -3.67 12.74
N GLN A 172 11.36 -4.11 11.48
CA GLN A 172 11.10 -3.26 10.32
C GLN A 172 9.59 -3.15 10.07
N PHE A 173 8.85 -2.68 11.08
CA PHE A 173 7.42 -2.39 11.00
C PHE A 173 7.06 -1.21 11.91
N THR A 174 6.02 -0.47 11.54
CA THR A 174 5.52 0.65 12.34
C THR A 174 4.19 0.26 12.96
N ASP A 175 4.18 -0.01 14.26
CA ASP A 175 2.95 -0.30 14.98
C ASP A 175 2.16 0.99 15.25
N VAL A 176 1.22 1.28 14.35
CA VAL A 176 0.34 2.45 14.45
C VAL A 176 -0.58 2.46 15.69
N ASN A 177 -0.70 1.32 16.37
CA ASN A 177 -1.52 1.22 17.57
C ASN A 177 -0.71 1.44 18.85
N ARG A 178 0.62 1.48 18.77
CA ARG A 178 1.51 1.57 19.94
C ARG A 178 2.52 2.70 19.90
N PHE A 179 2.55 3.53 18.87
CA PHE A 179 3.44 4.69 18.86
C PHE A 179 3.00 5.71 19.91
N ALA A 180 3.96 6.18 20.70
CA ALA A 180 3.72 7.22 21.68
C ALA A 180 3.58 8.56 20.95
N LEU A 181 2.41 9.17 21.08
CA LEU A 181 2.06 10.47 20.56
C LEU A 181 2.05 11.49 21.69
N ARG A 182 2.26 12.75 21.34
CA ARG A 182 2.04 13.89 22.21
C ARG A 182 1.19 14.91 21.48
N CYS A 183 0.08 15.32 22.09
CA CYS A 183 -0.66 16.46 21.58
C CYS A 183 0.19 17.72 21.73
N MET A 184 0.47 18.43 20.65
CA MET A 184 1.33 19.63 20.69
C MET A 184 0.60 20.86 21.23
N VAL A 185 -0.72 20.80 21.38
CA VAL A 185 -1.53 21.89 21.95
C VAL A 185 -1.58 21.80 23.48
N CYS A 186 -1.91 20.62 24.03
CA CYS A 186 -2.10 20.44 25.46
C CYS A 186 -1.04 19.53 26.13
N GLN A 187 -0.05 19.06 25.38
CA GLN A 187 1.07 18.25 25.86
C GLN A 187 0.70 16.88 26.45
N LYS A 188 -0.54 16.41 26.27
CA LYS A 188 -1.00 15.09 26.73
C LYS A 188 -0.28 14.00 25.94
N GLY A 189 0.31 13.04 26.64
CA GLY A 189 0.83 11.80 26.07
C GLY A 189 -0.32 10.88 25.69
N LEU A 190 -0.24 10.29 24.50
CA LEU A 190 -1.25 9.46 23.89
C LEU A 190 -0.56 8.22 23.32
N THR A 191 -1.25 7.08 23.32
CA THR A 191 -0.71 5.82 22.80
C THR A 191 -1.55 5.37 21.61
N GLY A 192 -0.92 5.38 20.44
CA GLY A 192 -1.52 4.93 19.19
C GLY A 192 -2.63 5.84 18.66
N GLN A 193 -3.15 5.44 17.51
CA GLN A 193 -4.14 6.21 16.77
C GLN A 193 -5.50 6.32 17.49
N LEU A 194 -5.91 5.32 18.27
CA LEU A 194 -7.20 5.33 18.96
C LEU A 194 -7.27 6.48 19.97
N GLU A 195 -6.31 6.56 20.90
CA GLU A 195 -6.26 7.62 21.90
C GLU A 195 -6.12 9.00 21.26
N ALA A 196 -5.39 9.13 20.15
CA ALA A 196 -5.27 10.39 19.42
C ALA A 196 -6.59 10.83 18.77
N ARG A 197 -7.37 9.90 18.21
CA ARG A 197 -8.69 10.20 17.65
C ARG A 197 -9.69 10.59 18.73
N GLU A 198 -9.70 9.88 19.86
CA GLU A 198 -10.54 10.22 21.00
C GLU A 198 -10.17 11.60 21.56
N HIS A 199 -8.87 11.85 21.74
CA HIS A 199 -8.36 13.16 22.18
C HIS A 199 -8.75 14.29 21.24
N ALA A 200 -8.62 14.11 19.92
CA ALA A 200 -9.04 15.09 18.93
C ALA A 200 -10.55 15.35 18.98
N LYS A 201 -11.35 14.31 19.20
CA LYS A 201 -12.81 14.41 19.30
C LYS A 201 -13.26 15.16 20.56
N GLU A 202 -12.61 14.90 21.68
CA GLU A 202 -12.95 15.51 22.98
C GLU A 202 -12.45 16.95 23.10
N THR A 203 -11.27 17.23 22.56
CA THR A 203 -10.57 18.52 22.79
C THR A 203 -10.52 19.43 21.56
N GLY A 204 -10.83 18.91 20.37
CA GLY A 204 -10.64 19.62 19.10
C GLY A 204 -9.18 19.73 18.65
N HIS A 205 -8.22 19.16 19.40
CA HIS A 205 -6.81 19.23 19.06
C HIS A 205 -6.42 18.19 18.00
N THR A 206 -5.91 18.64 16.86
CA THR A 206 -5.49 17.77 15.75
C THR A 206 -3.98 17.77 15.48
N ASN A 207 -3.21 18.54 16.26
CA ASN A 207 -1.75 18.62 16.12
C ASN A 207 -1.05 17.65 17.08
N PHE A 208 -0.48 16.57 16.55
CA PHE A 208 0.20 15.51 17.29
C PHE A 208 1.64 15.34 16.80
N GLY A 209 2.58 15.15 17.73
CA GLY A 209 3.98 14.83 17.45
C GLY A 209 4.38 13.48 18.06
N GLU A 210 5.38 12.82 17.48
CA GLU A 210 5.91 11.57 18.02
C GLU A 210 6.67 11.84 19.35
N ALA A 211 6.34 11.11 20.40
CA ALA A 211 6.88 11.29 21.73
C ALA A 211 8.22 10.55 21.96
N ALA A 212 8.85 10.02 20.90
CA ALA A 212 10.05 9.17 20.94
C ALA A 212 11.25 9.77 21.70
N ASN A 213 11.24 11.06 22.06
CA ASN A 213 12.35 11.74 22.73
C ASN A 213 11.98 12.50 24.02
N PHE A 214 10.82 12.28 24.64
CA PHE A 214 10.41 13.02 25.84
C PHE A 214 9.93 12.09 26.97
N TRP A 215 10.83 11.26 27.48
CA TRP A 215 10.70 10.79 28.87
C TRP A 215 10.98 11.98 29.80
N PRO A 216 10.15 12.27 30.81
CA PRO A 216 10.48 13.29 31.80
C PRO A 216 11.76 12.85 32.52
N LEU A 217 12.83 13.62 32.37
CA LEU A 217 13.94 13.60 33.32
C LEU A 217 13.35 13.83 34.72
N GLY A 218 13.36 12.80 35.56
CA GLY A 218 12.64 12.88 36.83
C GLY A 218 12.75 11.67 37.76
N SER A 219 13.91 11.04 37.90
CA SER A 219 14.36 10.61 39.24
C SER A 219 15.88 10.48 39.27
N CYS A 220 16.45 11.05 40.32
CA CYS A 220 17.86 11.27 40.54
C CYS A 220 18.60 9.93 40.80
N GLY A 221 19.75 9.74 40.16
CA GLY A 221 20.70 8.68 40.44
C GLY A 221 22.01 8.98 39.72
N GLU A 222 22.94 9.61 40.43
CA GLU A 222 24.29 9.97 39.95
C GLU A 222 24.97 8.84 39.19
N MET A 223 25.23 9.06 37.89
CA MET A 223 26.34 8.39 37.21
C MET A 223 26.97 9.37 36.22
N ARG A 224 28.22 9.71 36.50
CA ARG A 224 29.06 10.65 35.76
C ARG A 224 29.17 10.23 34.29
N ALA A 225 28.91 11.16 33.37
CA ALA A 225 29.23 10.98 31.95
C ALA A 225 30.75 10.99 31.74
N PRO A 226 31.32 10.04 30.96
CA PRO A 226 32.72 10.14 30.56
C PRO A 226 32.86 11.18 29.45
N THR A 227 33.76 12.14 29.67
CA THR A 227 34.16 13.14 28.69
C THR A 227 34.83 12.47 27.48
N CYS A 228 34.22 12.53 26.30
CA CYS A 228 34.92 12.24 25.04
C CYS A 228 35.75 13.47 24.63
N ARG A 229 37.04 13.46 25.00
CA ARG A 229 38.05 14.36 24.42
C ARG A 229 38.54 13.74 23.11
N ARG A 230 38.03 14.19 21.98
CA ARG A 230 38.74 14.08 20.69
C ARG A 230 38.88 15.47 20.06
N PRO A 231 40.11 15.92 19.74
CA PRO A 231 40.33 17.15 19.00
C PRO A 231 40.03 16.91 17.51
N GLY A 232 39.22 17.76 16.87
CA GLY A 232 39.09 17.75 15.40
C GLY A 232 37.73 18.04 14.77
N CYS A 233 36.66 18.34 15.52
CA CYS A 233 35.37 18.69 14.90
C CYS A 233 35.26 20.21 14.68
N PHE A 234 35.86 20.69 13.59
CA PHE A 234 35.73 22.06 13.12
C PHE A 234 34.42 22.18 12.31
N GLN A 235 33.59 23.16 12.65
CA GLN A 235 32.41 23.54 11.88
C GLN A 235 32.85 24.25 10.60
N SER A 236 32.32 23.85 9.44
CA SER A 236 32.32 24.71 8.25
C SER A 236 30.94 24.74 7.60
N ARG A 237 30.38 25.96 7.58
CA ARG A 237 29.33 26.40 6.66
C ARG A 237 30.01 26.79 5.34
N ALA A 238 29.48 26.35 4.21
CA ALA A 238 29.49 27.10 2.94
C ALA A 238 28.58 26.40 1.93
N GLY A 239 27.85 27.19 1.15
CA GLY A 239 26.78 26.75 0.25
C GLY A 239 27.25 26.29 -1.13
N GLY A 240 26.27 25.84 -1.91
CA GLY A 240 26.39 25.46 -3.31
C GLY A 240 25.02 25.14 -3.88
N SER A 241 24.49 26.06 -4.68
CA SER A 241 23.28 25.89 -5.49
C SER A 241 23.60 25.09 -6.75
N CYS A 242 22.87 24.02 -7.02
CA CYS A 242 22.85 23.34 -8.31
C CYS A 242 21.40 23.02 -8.69
N GLN A 243 20.88 23.68 -9.74
CA GLN A 243 19.77 23.15 -10.54
C GLN A 243 20.33 22.06 -11.48
N PRO A 244 19.48 21.12 -11.91
CA PRO A 244 19.48 20.80 -13.33
C PRO A 244 18.07 20.84 -13.94
N SER A 245 18.07 21.36 -15.17
CA SER A 245 17.04 21.35 -16.19
C SER A 245 16.45 19.95 -16.43
N CYS A 246 15.12 19.86 -16.46
CA CYS A 246 14.38 18.73 -16.98
C CYS A 246 13.94 19.03 -18.41
N ASP A 247 14.68 18.47 -19.37
CA ASP A 247 14.21 18.30 -20.74
C ASP A 247 13.19 17.15 -20.78
N ILE A 248 11.99 17.44 -21.28
CA ILE A 248 10.91 16.47 -21.51
C ILE A 248 11.02 15.97 -22.95
N PRO A 249 11.13 14.64 -23.19
CA PRO A 249 10.69 14.08 -24.46
C PRO A 249 9.40 13.27 -24.29
N ALA A 250 8.36 13.83 -24.92
CA ALA A 250 7.35 13.20 -25.76
C ALA A 250 6.81 11.78 -25.47
N ARG A 251 5.48 11.77 -25.30
CA ARG A 251 4.47 10.75 -25.67
C ARG A 251 4.51 9.44 -24.88
N SER A 252 3.53 9.34 -23.99
CA SER A 252 3.11 8.18 -23.23
C SER A 252 2.89 6.95 -24.11
N THR A 253 3.28 5.81 -23.57
CA THR A 253 3.14 4.46 -24.14
C THR A 253 1.69 4.03 -24.39
N TRP A 254 0.69 4.76 -23.87
CA TRP A 254 -0.73 4.50 -24.11
C TRP A 254 -1.20 4.88 -25.52
N GLU A 255 -0.66 5.93 -26.15
CA GLU A 255 -1.03 6.31 -27.54
C GLU A 255 -0.65 5.22 -28.55
N ARG A 256 0.41 4.44 -28.25
CA ARG A 256 0.86 3.32 -29.10
C ARG A 256 -0.01 2.07 -28.96
N ARG A 257 -0.49 1.74 -27.76
CA ARG A 257 -1.37 0.58 -27.56
C ARG A 257 -2.82 0.81 -28.00
N ALA A 258 -3.25 2.06 -28.15
CA ALA A 258 -4.50 2.40 -28.83
C ALA A 258 -4.41 2.26 -30.37
N ALA A 259 -3.19 2.22 -30.93
CA ALA A 259 -2.96 2.16 -32.38
C ALA A 259 -2.45 0.79 -32.89
N GLU A 260 -1.85 -0.05 -32.05
CA GLU A 260 -1.32 -1.38 -32.44
C GLU A 260 -2.27 -2.52 -32.07
N GLY A 261 -3.48 -2.46 -32.61
CA GLY A 261 -4.48 -3.52 -32.49
C GLY A 261 -5.16 -3.79 -33.82
N ASP A 262 -4.44 -4.28 -34.82
CA ASP A 262 -5.07 -4.82 -36.04
C ASP A 262 -4.20 -5.86 -36.76
N ALA A 263 -4.36 -7.12 -36.37
CA ALA A 263 -3.99 -8.27 -37.19
C ALA A 263 -4.84 -9.51 -36.84
N ALA A 264 -6.15 -9.34 -36.69
CA ALA A 264 -7.12 -10.45 -36.74
C ALA A 264 -8.52 -9.88 -36.88
N GLY A 265 -8.95 -9.68 -38.13
CA GLY A 265 -10.29 -9.20 -38.47
C GLY A 265 -11.39 -10.00 -37.77
N ARG A 266 -12.05 -9.34 -36.81
CA ARG A 266 -13.44 -9.57 -36.39
C ARG A 266 -13.89 -8.32 -35.66
N GLU A 267 -14.64 -7.48 -36.36
CA GLU A 267 -15.29 -6.29 -35.83
C GLU A 267 -16.06 -6.63 -34.53
N ARG A 268 -15.75 -5.93 -33.45
CA ARG A 268 -16.70 -5.74 -32.34
C ARG A 268 -16.85 -4.24 -32.13
N PRO A 269 -18.07 -3.69 -32.11
CA PRO A 269 -18.27 -2.26 -31.97
C PRO A 269 -17.86 -1.82 -30.56
N ALA A 270 -17.16 -0.68 -30.50
CA ALA A 270 -16.87 0.06 -29.28
C ALA A 270 -18.17 0.46 -28.57
N ARG A 271 -18.69 -0.43 -27.73
CA ARG A 271 -19.79 -0.17 -26.78
C ARG A 271 -19.54 -0.92 -25.48
N ASP A 272 -19.45 -0.13 -24.41
CA ASP A 272 -19.72 -0.47 -23.01
C ASP A 272 -18.77 -1.42 -22.25
N VAL A 273 -17.60 -0.89 -21.88
CA VAL A 273 -16.79 -1.41 -20.75
C VAL A 273 -17.55 -1.29 -19.40
N ILE A 274 -18.51 -0.35 -19.31
CA ILE A 274 -19.35 -0.11 -18.13
C ILE A 274 -20.40 -1.23 -17.91
N THR A 275 -20.85 -1.91 -18.97
CA THR A 275 -21.94 -2.90 -18.88
C THR A 275 -21.48 -4.25 -18.32
N VAL A 276 -20.19 -4.60 -18.47
CA VAL A 276 -19.64 -5.86 -17.92
C VAL A 276 -19.55 -5.83 -16.39
N CYS A 277 -19.23 -4.67 -15.79
CA CYS A 277 -19.22 -4.51 -14.33
C CYS A 277 -20.62 -4.64 -13.71
N ARG A 278 -21.69 -4.20 -14.39
CA ARG A 278 -23.08 -4.32 -13.89
C ARG A 278 -23.58 -5.77 -13.81
N ALA A 279 -23.04 -6.69 -14.62
CA ALA A 279 -23.49 -8.08 -14.63
C ALA A 279 -22.86 -8.92 -13.49
N GLY A 280 -21.62 -8.61 -13.08
CA GLY A 280 -20.92 -9.34 -12.02
C GLY A 280 -21.40 -9.01 -10.60
N VAL A 281 -21.80 -7.76 -10.35
CA VAL A 281 -22.20 -7.28 -9.00
C VAL A 281 -23.53 -7.89 -8.53
N ARG A 282 -24.45 -8.20 -9.44
CA ARG A 282 -25.76 -8.77 -9.10
C ARG A 282 -25.72 -10.19 -8.53
N ALA A 283 -24.60 -10.91 -8.66
CA ALA A 283 -24.54 -12.33 -8.33
C ALA A 283 -24.17 -12.66 -6.86
N GLN A 284 -23.66 -11.71 -6.05
CA GLN A 284 -23.06 -12.05 -4.75
C GLN A 284 -23.60 -11.34 -3.51
N LEU A 285 -24.65 -10.51 -3.60
CA LEU A 285 -25.29 -9.91 -2.43
C LEU A 285 -26.79 -10.19 -2.39
N ARG A 286 -27.16 -11.42 -2.03
CA ARG A 286 -28.45 -11.65 -1.37
C ARG A 286 -28.27 -11.31 0.11
N CYS A 287 -28.67 -10.11 0.48
CA CYS A 287 -28.92 -9.75 1.88
C CYS A 287 -29.89 -10.76 2.51
N GLN A 288 -29.46 -11.47 3.55
CA GLN A 288 -30.38 -12.03 4.55
C GLN A 288 -30.26 -11.17 5.82
N PRO A 289 -31.38 -10.64 6.36
CA PRO A 289 -31.35 -9.91 7.61
C PRO A 289 -31.19 -10.86 8.80
N ALA A 290 -30.32 -10.50 9.74
CA ALA A 290 -30.19 -11.15 11.04
C ALA A 290 -31.50 -10.99 11.84
N ALA A 291 -32.15 -12.11 12.15
CA ALA A 291 -33.28 -12.14 13.08
C ALA A 291 -32.75 -12.02 14.52
N MET A 292 -32.82 -10.82 15.07
CA MET A 292 -32.87 -10.59 16.51
C MET A 292 -34.31 -10.85 16.96
N GLN A 293 -34.57 -11.89 17.75
CA GLN A 293 -35.82 -11.95 18.51
C GLN A 293 -35.59 -12.51 19.92
N GLN A 294 -36.09 -11.71 20.85
CA GLN A 294 -35.91 -11.74 22.29
C GLN A 294 -36.55 -12.99 22.90
N ASN A 295 -35.83 -13.62 23.84
CA ASN A 295 -36.42 -14.59 24.74
C ASN A 295 -36.92 -13.85 25.99
N ARG A 296 -38.24 -13.62 26.08
CA ARG A 296 -38.94 -13.32 27.35
C ARG A 296 -39.86 -14.48 27.67
N MET A 297 -39.72 -14.99 28.89
CA MET A 297 -40.59 -15.95 29.57
C MET A 297 -42.04 -15.44 29.63
N SER A 298 -43.02 -16.34 29.50
CA SER A 298 -44.18 -16.52 30.40
C SER A 298 -45.03 -17.72 29.93
N ASP A 299 -45.48 -18.50 30.92
CA ASP A 299 -46.37 -19.67 30.95
C ASP A 299 -45.78 -21.06 30.63
#